data_AF-A0A929B3N8-F1
#
_entry.id   AF-A0A929B3N8-F1
#
_cell.length_a   1.000
_cell.length_b   1.000
_cell.length_c   1.000
_cell.angle_alpha   90.00
_cell.angle_beta   90.00
_cell.angle_gamma   90.00
#
_symmetry.space_group_name_H-M   'P 1'
#
loop_
_entity.id
_entity.type
_entity.pdbx_description
1 polymer ?
#
loop_
_entity_poly.entity_id
_entity_poly.type
_entity_poly.pdbx_seq_one_letter_code
_entity_poly.pdbx_strand_id
1 'polypeptide(L)'
;MPLDRSILNARHIVLPAYQQIEFYLIRCGGTGSWLAPSLCRIARYLTQRGKNTTLIFIDRDIVEEKNVLRQNFCDAEVELNKAQTLALRYSLSWGIDIEALPNSFNPEIVARDYYQREQKLKIIIGCVDNANARQSIARALSQYQSWHTRDVATELWWLDCGNHSHSGQVSIGSHLSTELDTYQFHHLGCTKLPVPCLQHPELLEPKLEELSETNISCAELDLLNTQSLTINQRMAAEAASYLVELITGKLNRLATYLDLNSGFTTSTFITEEAISKIINHAKALAKN
;
A
#
# COMPACT_ATOMS: atom_id res chain seq x y z
N MET A 1 -27.78 -5.36 10.29
CA MET A 1 -26.56 -4.63 10.73
C MET A 1 -26.91 -3.15 10.79
N PRO A 2 -26.72 -2.45 11.91
CA PRO A 2 -26.97 -1.00 11.96
C PRO A 2 -26.04 -0.28 10.97
N LEU A 3 -26.57 0.71 10.26
CA LEU A 3 -25.80 1.54 9.33
C LEU A 3 -24.68 2.26 10.11
N ASP A 4 -23.43 2.12 9.69
CA ASP A 4 -22.33 2.89 10.28
C ASP A 4 -22.54 4.38 9.95
N ARG A 5 -22.87 5.16 10.99
CA ARG A 5 -23.13 6.60 10.87
C ARG A 5 -21.85 7.43 10.85
N SER A 6 -20.68 6.84 11.08
CA SER A 6 -19.40 7.55 11.05
C SER A 6 -19.12 8.20 9.69
N ILE A 7 -19.68 7.63 8.60
CA ILE A 7 -19.61 8.18 7.24
C ILE A 7 -20.15 9.63 7.16
N LEU A 8 -21.13 10.00 7.99
CA LEU A 8 -21.70 11.35 8.00
C LEU A 8 -20.71 12.42 8.49
N ASN A 9 -19.75 12.00 9.31
CA ASN A 9 -18.69 12.85 9.85
C ASN A 9 -17.37 12.67 9.10
N ALA A 10 -17.35 11.81 8.08
CA ALA A 10 -16.14 11.51 7.34
C ALA A 10 -15.64 12.74 6.57
N ARG A 11 -14.34 12.99 6.64
CA ARG A 11 -13.67 14.04 5.86
C ARG A 11 -12.84 13.42 4.74
N HIS A 12 -12.64 14.19 3.68
CA HIS A 12 -11.81 13.78 2.56
C HIS A 12 -10.34 14.17 2.80
N ILE A 13 -9.43 13.43 2.16
CA ILE A 13 -8.03 13.84 2.03
C ILE A 13 -7.91 15.01 1.07
N VAL A 14 -7.19 16.03 1.52
CA VAL A 14 -6.79 17.20 0.74
C VAL A 14 -5.30 17.10 0.49
N LEU A 15 -4.94 16.88 -0.78
CA LEU A 15 -3.56 16.92 -1.24
C LEU A 15 -3.26 18.27 -1.90
N PRO A 16 -2.03 18.80 -1.74
CA PRO A 16 -1.52 19.85 -2.62
C PRO A 16 -1.60 19.43 -4.11
N ALA A 17 -1.59 20.44 -4.98
CA ALA A 17 -1.63 20.22 -6.42
C ALA A 17 -0.26 19.77 -6.97
N TYR A 18 0.13 18.52 -6.72
CA TYR A 18 1.38 17.95 -7.21
C TYR A 18 1.38 17.81 -8.73
N GLN A 19 2.47 18.20 -9.40
CA GLN A 19 2.65 17.98 -10.84
C GLN A 19 3.36 16.67 -11.16
N GLN A 20 4.16 16.17 -10.23
CA GLN A 20 4.87 14.91 -10.32
C GLN A 20 4.29 13.92 -9.30
N ILE A 21 4.03 12.69 -9.75
CA ILE A 21 3.46 11.63 -8.93
C ILE A 21 4.27 10.34 -9.17
N GLU A 22 4.78 9.74 -8.10
CA GLU A 22 5.58 8.52 -8.14
C GLU A 22 4.85 7.41 -7.38
N PHE A 23 4.61 6.29 -8.05
CA PHE A 23 4.03 5.10 -7.44
C PHE A 23 5.11 4.02 -7.30
N TYR A 24 5.32 3.56 -6.06
CA TYR A 24 6.25 2.49 -5.74
C TYR A 24 5.47 1.23 -5.39
N LEU A 25 5.36 0.28 -6.32
CA LEU A 25 4.74 -1.02 -6.07
C LEU A 25 5.76 -1.97 -5.47
N ILE A 26 5.64 -2.24 -4.17
CA ILE A 26 6.52 -3.15 -3.44
C ILE A 26 5.88 -4.54 -3.42
N ARG A 27 6.61 -5.51 -3.99
CA ARG A 27 6.19 -6.89 -4.27
C ARG A 27 5.17 -6.98 -5.40
N CYS A 28 5.57 -7.68 -6.46
CA CYS A 28 4.81 -7.98 -7.66
C CYS A 28 4.20 -9.40 -7.61
N GLY A 29 3.97 -9.94 -6.40
CA GLY A 29 3.37 -11.25 -6.16
C GLY A 29 1.84 -11.23 -6.28
N GLY A 30 1.13 -11.84 -5.31
CA GLY A 30 -0.34 -11.99 -5.29
C GLY A 30 -1.10 -10.69 -5.63
N THR A 31 -1.34 -9.85 -4.63
CA THR A 31 -2.05 -8.58 -4.82
C THR A 31 -1.35 -7.66 -5.82
N GLY A 32 -0.02 -7.56 -5.76
CA GLY A 32 0.75 -6.61 -6.57
C GLY A 32 0.62 -6.85 -8.08
N SER A 33 0.70 -8.11 -8.53
CA SER A 33 0.55 -8.44 -9.96
C SER A 33 -0.86 -8.16 -10.50
N TRP A 34 -1.89 -8.36 -9.67
CA TRP A 34 -3.27 -8.02 -10.03
C TRP A 34 -3.54 -6.50 -9.99
N LEU A 35 -2.82 -5.76 -9.15
CA LEU A 35 -2.93 -4.30 -9.06
C LEU A 35 -2.18 -3.56 -10.18
N ALA A 36 -1.05 -4.10 -10.65
CA ALA A 36 -0.21 -3.51 -11.70
C ALA A 36 -1.00 -3.00 -12.94
N PRO A 37 -1.93 -3.77 -13.55
CA PRO A 37 -2.73 -3.25 -14.66
C PRO A 37 -3.57 -2.01 -14.31
N SER A 38 -4.08 -1.91 -13.08
CA SER A 38 -4.86 -0.75 -12.63
C SER A 38 -3.94 0.46 -12.40
N LEU A 39 -2.74 0.25 -11.85
CA LEU A 39 -1.73 1.31 -11.71
C LEU A 39 -1.34 1.92 -13.05
N CYS A 40 -1.17 1.09 -14.09
CA CYS A 40 -0.85 1.56 -15.43
C CYS A 40 -1.95 2.46 -15.99
N ARG A 41 -3.22 2.10 -15.76
CA ARG A 41 -4.38 2.92 -16.17
C ARG A 41 -4.46 4.22 -15.38
N ILE A 42 -4.20 4.18 -14.07
CA ILE A 42 -4.14 5.36 -13.20
C ILE A 42 -3.04 6.32 -13.68
N ALA A 43 -1.84 5.81 -13.93
CA ALA A 43 -0.73 6.61 -14.43
C ALA A 43 -1.06 7.26 -15.78
N ARG A 44 -1.59 6.47 -16.73
CA ARG A 44 -2.01 7.01 -18.03
C ARG A 44 -3.12 8.07 -17.90
N TYR A 45 -4.08 7.86 -17.00
CA TYR A 45 -5.14 8.84 -16.69
C TYR A 45 -4.57 10.16 -16.17
N LEU A 46 -3.54 10.11 -15.32
CA LEU A 46 -2.84 11.28 -14.79
C LEU A 46 -1.99 11.97 -15.86
N THR A 47 -1.23 11.22 -16.65
CA THR A 47 -0.43 11.74 -17.75
C THR A 47 -1.27 12.48 -18.80
N GLN A 48 -2.44 11.94 -19.15
CA GLN A 48 -3.38 12.61 -20.06
C GLN A 48 -3.94 13.93 -19.51
N ARG A 49 -3.82 14.18 -18.21
CA ARG A 49 -4.20 15.44 -17.54
C ARG A 49 -3.00 16.35 -17.27
N GLY A 50 -1.85 16.07 -17.88
CA GLY A 50 -0.66 16.90 -17.79
C GLY A 50 0.18 16.67 -16.53
N LYS A 51 -0.05 15.57 -15.80
CA LYS A 51 0.82 15.17 -14.67
C LYS A 51 2.00 14.34 -15.17
N ASN A 52 3.17 14.55 -14.61
CA ASN A 52 4.29 13.65 -14.81
C ASN A 52 4.14 12.47 -13.83
N THR A 53 4.03 11.24 -14.35
CA THR A 53 3.80 10.06 -13.52
C THR A 53 4.89 9.02 -13.73
N THR A 54 5.48 8.55 -12.64
CA THR A 54 6.50 7.48 -12.64
C THR A 54 5.94 6.25 -11.96
N LEU A 55 6.09 5.08 -12.58
CA LEU A 55 5.78 3.79 -11.98
C LEU A 55 7.09 3.03 -11.71
N ILE A 56 7.27 2.57 -10.47
CA ILE A 56 8.46 1.83 -10.04
C ILE A 56 7.99 0.52 -9.40
N PHE A 57 8.31 -0.60 -10.04
CA PHE A 57 7.98 -1.95 -9.59
C PHE A 57 9.19 -2.60 -8.93
N ILE A 58 9.03 -3.10 -7.71
CA ILE A 58 10.13 -3.59 -6.89
C ILE A 58 9.82 -5.00 -6.42
N ASP A 59 10.56 -5.99 -6.93
CA ASP A 59 10.46 -7.37 -6.49
C ASP A 59 11.73 -8.15 -6.86
N ARG A 60 12.31 -8.84 -5.88
CA ARG A 60 13.47 -9.72 -6.10
C ARG A 60 13.09 -11.09 -6.66
N ASP A 61 11.85 -11.53 -6.44
CA ASP A 61 11.47 -12.91 -6.73
C ASP A 61 11.27 -13.15 -8.22
N ILE A 62 11.40 -14.41 -8.62
CA ILE A 62 11.08 -14.90 -9.96
C ILE A 62 9.69 -15.53 -9.97
N VAL A 63 9.07 -15.60 -11.13
CA VAL A 63 7.82 -16.33 -11.35
C VAL A 63 8.11 -17.83 -11.27
N GLU A 64 7.42 -18.52 -10.36
CA GLU A 64 7.44 -19.98 -10.25
C GLU A 64 6.14 -20.58 -10.82
N GLU A 65 6.15 -21.84 -11.23
CA GLU A 65 4.95 -22.53 -11.75
C GLU A 65 3.74 -22.40 -10.80
N LYS A 66 3.95 -22.59 -9.49
CA LYS A 66 2.91 -22.46 -8.46
C LYS A 66 2.26 -21.06 -8.40
N ASN A 67 2.91 -20.04 -8.95
CA ASN A 67 2.42 -18.66 -8.93
C ASN A 67 1.36 -18.40 -9.99
N VAL A 68 1.43 -19.06 -11.15
CA VAL A 68 0.68 -18.72 -12.37
C VAL A 68 -0.84 -18.68 -12.14
N LEU A 69 -1.38 -19.58 -11.31
CA LEU A 69 -2.82 -19.65 -11.07
C LEU A 69 -3.37 -18.54 -10.15
N ARG A 70 -2.53 -17.98 -9.27
CA ARG A 70 -2.96 -17.04 -8.21
C ARG A 70 -2.42 -15.62 -8.40
N GLN A 71 -1.35 -15.49 -9.16
CA GLN A 71 -0.71 -14.24 -9.52
C GLN A 71 -1.00 -13.98 -11.00
N ASN A 72 -0.99 -12.71 -11.39
CA ASN A 72 -1.26 -12.31 -12.75
C ASN A 72 -0.01 -12.52 -13.64
N PHE A 73 0.44 -13.77 -13.76
CA PHE A 73 1.51 -14.21 -14.65
C PHE A 73 0.99 -15.33 -15.55
N CYS A 74 1.72 -15.68 -16.60
CA CYS A 74 1.40 -16.83 -17.45
C CYS A 74 2.57 -17.82 -17.53
N ASP A 75 2.32 -19.00 -18.08
CA ASP A 75 3.33 -20.08 -18.18
C ASP A 75 4.60 -19.65 -18.93
N ALA A 76 4.47 -18.76 -19.91
CA ALA A 76 5.60 -18.23 -20.67
C ALA A 76 6.51 -17.29 -19.87
N GLU A 77 6.10 -16.89 -18.67
CA GLU A 77 6.82 -15.95 -17.81
C GLU A 77 7.52 -16.64 -16.63
N VAL A 78 7.37 -17.96 -16.49
CA VAL A 78 8.07 -18.76 -15.47
C VAL A 78 9.59 -18.58 -15.62
N GLU A 79 10.30 -18.55 -14.49
CA GLU A 79 11.74 -18.26 -14.35
C GLU A 79 12.15 -16.80 -14.58
N LEU A 80 11.24 -15.92 -15.03
CA LEU A 80 11.54 -14.49 -15.17
C LEU A 80 11.31 -13.73 -13.86
N ASN A 81 12.06 -12.64 -13.63
CA ASN A 81 11.86 -11.78 -12.47
C ASN A 81 10.47 -11.09 -12.52
N LYS A 82 9.75 -11.12 -11.40
CA LYS A 82 8.36 -10.63 -11.33
C LYS A 82 8.22 -9.15 -11.69
N ALA A 83 9.07 -8.29 -11.13
CA ALA A 83 8.99 -6.85 -11.38
C ALA A 83 9.30 -6.52 -12.84
N GLN A 84 10.37 -7.11 -13.39
CA GLN A 84 10.76 -6.91 -14.78
C GLN A 84 9.71 -7.43 -15.76
N THR A 85 9.14 -8.60 -15.50
CA THR A 85 8.07 -9.19 -16.33
C THR A 85 6.86 -8.28 -16.40
N LEU A 86 6.33 -7.84 -15.24
CA LEU A 86 5.16 -6.96 -15.22
C LEU A 86 5.45 -5.60 -15.86
N ALA A 87 6.62 -5.02 -15.59
CA ALA A 87 7.03 -3.76 -16.18
C ALA A 87 7.10 -3.87 -17.70
N LEU A 88 7.82 -4.85 -18.26
CA LEU A 88 7.91 -5.05 -19.71
C LEU A 88 6.52 -5.24 -20.34
N ARG A 89 5.71 -6.13 -19.78
CA ARG A 89 4.39 -6.45 -20.31
C ARG A 89 3.48 -5.23 -20.34
N TYR A 90 3.44 -4.46 -19.27
CA TYR A 90 2.55 -3.31 -19.19
C TYR A 90 3.09 -2.05 -19.84
N SER A 91 4.41 -1.86 -19.90
CA SER A 91 5.02 -0.80 -20.71
C SER A 91 4.64 -0.98 -22.18
N LEU A 92 4.76 -2.21 -22.71
CA LEU A 92 4.34 -2.54 -24.08
C LEU A 92 2.83 -2.40 -24.29
N SER A 93 2.02 -2.86 -23.32
CA SER A 93 0.56 -2.85 -23.45
C SER A 93 -0.05 -1.44 -23.38
N TRP A 94 0.52 -0.54 -22.58
CA TRP A 94 -0.05 0.78 -22.30
C TRP A 94 0.73 1.93 -22.90
N GLY A 95 1.94 1.69 -23.42
CA GLY A 95 2.82 2.74 -23.94
C GLY A 95 3.26 3.73 -22.87
N ILE A 96 3.60 3.21 -21.68
CA ILE A 96 4.08 4.01 -20.54
C ILE A 96 5.43 3.45 -20.08
N ASP A 97 6.28 4.29 -19.51
CA ASP A 97 7.54 3.83 -18.92
C ASP A 97 7.29 3.32 -17.50
N ILE A 98 7.80 2.13 -17.21
CA ILE A 98 7.76 1.49 -15.89
C ILE A 98 9.17 1.07 -15.53
N GLU A 99 9.71 1.63 -14.45
CA GLU A 99 10.99 1.23 -13.90
C GLU A 99 10.81 -0.09 -13.13
N ALA A 100 11.70 -1.05 -13.35
CA ALA A 100 11.71 -2.31 -12.63
C ALA A 100 13.02 -2.46 -11.84
N LEU A 101 12.90 -2.66 -10.54
CA LEU A 101 14.02 -2.93 -9.64
C LEU A 101 13.94 -4.40 -9.18
N PRO A 102 14.79 -5.30 -9.72
CA PRO A 102 14.75 -6.73 -9.40
C PRO A 102 15.37 -7.06 -8.03
N ASN A 103 15.13 -6.22 -7.02
CA ASN A 103 15.79 -6.25 -5.72
C ASN A 103 14.75 -6.21 -4.59
N SER A 104 15.18 -6.52 -3.36
CA SER A 104 14.37 -6.21 -2.17
C SER A 104 14.15 -4.70 -2.06
N PHE A 105 12.99 -4.31 -1.52
CA PHE A 105 12.75 -2.90 -1.19
C PHE A 105 13.80 -2.39 -0.20
N ASN A 106 14.41 -1.26 -0.55
CA ASN A 106 15.34 -0.53 0.29
C ASN A 106 14.74 0.87 0.57
N PRO A 107 14.65 1.30 1.84
CA PRO A 107 14.14 2.62 2.21
C PRO A 107 14.74 3.79 1.41
N GLU A 108 16.03 3.69 1.08
CA GLU A 108 16.77 4.72 0.35
C GLU A 108 16.24 4.96 -1.07
N ILE A 109 15.50 4.01 -1.66
CA ILE A 109 14.91 4.16 -3.00
C ILE A 109 13.92 5.34 -3.03
N VAL A 110 13.16 5.54 -1.95
CA VAL A 110 12.14 6.60 -1.86
C VAL A 110 12.77 7.90 -1.33
N ALA A 111 13.82 7.77 -0.53
CA ALA A 111 14.46 8.84 0.22
C ALA A 111 15.40 9.73 -0.63
N ARG A 112 15.79 9.29 -1.83
CA ARG A 112 16.83 9.91 -2.68
C ARG A 112 16.61 11.37 -3.13
N ASP A 113 15.42 11.94 -2.98
CA ASP A 113 15.07 13.24 -3.59
C ASP A 113 15.26 14.48 -2.71
N TYR A 114 15.87 14.36 -1.53
CA TYR A 114 16.05 15.47 -0.59
C TYR A 114 16.69 16.73 -1.21
N TYR A 115 17.58 16.57 -2.19
CA TYR A 115 18.34 17.68 -2.78
C TYR A 115 17.60 18.44 -3.88
N GLN A 116 16.53 17.90 -4.47
CA GLN A 116 15.91 18.49 -5.66
C GLN A 116 14.76 19.46 -5.34
N ARG A 117 14.24 19.48 -4.10
CA ARG A 117 13.08 20.30 -3.68
C ARG A 117 11.88 20.20 -4.63
N GLU A 118 11.79 19.13 -5.40
CA GLU A 118 10.67 18.88 -6.29
C GLU A 118 9.48 18.44 -5.44
N GLN A 119 8.37 19.18 -5.52
CA GLN A 119 7.12 18.80 -4.85
C GLN A 119 6.50 17.62 -5.58
N LYS A 120 6.84 16.41 -5.12
CA LYS A 120 6.36 15.14 -5.67
C LYS A 120 5.41 14.47 -4.70
N LEU A 121 4.30 13.95 -5.21
CA LEU A 121 3.49 13.00 -4.45
C LEU A 121 4.10 11.60 -4.62
N LYS A 122 4.59 11.02 -3.54
CA LYS A 122 5.13 9.66 -3.50
C LYS A 122 4.15 8.74 -2.82
N ILE A 123 3.80 7.64 -3.47
CA ILE A 123 2.84 6.66 -2.94
C ILE A 123 3.51 5.29 -2.94
N ILE A 124 3.88 4.84 -1.74
CA ILE A 124 4.33 3.47 -1.50
C ILE A 124 3.10 2.56 -1.42
N ILE A 125 3.09 1.52 -2.23
CA ILE A 125 2.04 0.51 -2.26
C ILE A 125 2.67 -0.80 -1.80
N GLY A 126 2.46 -1.12 -0.52
CA GLY A 126 2.98 -2.34 0.09
C GLY A 126 2.05 -3.52 -0.15
N CYS A 127 2.37 -4.38 -1.12
CA CYS A 127 1.69 -5.66 -1.33
C CYS A 127 2.46 -6.81 -0.66
N VAL A 128 2.84 -6.60 0.59
CA VAL A 128 3.74 -7.47 1.36
C VAL A 128 2.97 -8.34 2.36
N ASP A 129 3.46 -9.53 2.63
CA ASP A 129 2.85 -10.52 3.52
C ASP A 129 3.53 -10.62 4.89
N ASN A 130 4.76 -10.12 5.04
CA ASN A 130 5.58 -10.26 6.24
C ASN A 130 5.88 -8.93 6.95
N ALA A 131 6.16 -9.04 8.25
CA ALA A 131 6.43 -7.90 9.12
C ALA A 131 7.73 -7.17 8.74
N ASN A 132 8.78 -7.90 8.35
CA ASN A 132 10.08 -7.31 8.00
C ASN A 132 9.98 -6.32 6.83
N ALA A 133 9.22 -6.67 5.79
CA ALA A 133 8.98 -5.79 4.67
C ALA A 133 8.19 -4.53 5.09
N ARG A 134 7.16 -4.67 5.94
CA ARG A 134 6.41 -3.53 6.50
C ARG A 134 7.28 -2.64 7.38
N GLN A 135 8.18 -3.21 8.18
CA GLN A 135 9.17 -2.44 8.95
C GLN A 135 10.10 -1.63 8.03
N SER A 136 10.49 -2.19 6.89
CA SER A 136 11.32 -1.47 5.91
C SER A 136 10.56 -0.29 5.29
N ILE A 137 9.26 -0.44 5.00
CA ILE A 137 8.41 0.68 4.55
C ILE A 137 8.29 1.75 5.65
N ALA A 138 8.05 1.34 6.90
CA ALA A 138 7.99 2.26 8.03
C ALA A 138 9.31 3.03 8.23
N ARG A 139 10.47 2.38 8.04
CA ARG A 139 11.78 3.04 8.04
C ARG A 139 11.90 4.09 6.94
N ALA A 140 11.39 3.82 5.73
CA ALA A 140 11.39 4.81 4.65
C ALA A 140 10.59 6.07 5.01
N LEU A 141 9.40 5.90 5.60
CA LEU A 141 8.58 6.99 6.13
C LEU A 141 9.32 7.77 7.22
N SER A 142 9.97 7.06 8.14
CA SER A 142 10.72 7.67 9.25
C SER A 142 11.92 8.49 8.76
N GLN A 143 12.70 7.94 7.82
CA GLN A 143 13.83 8.65 7.21
C GLN A 143 13.34 9.90 6.47
N TYR A 144 12.31 9.75 5.63
CA TYR A 144 11.71 10.88 4.90
C TYR A 144 11.25 12.00 5.85
N GLN A 145 10.51 11.66 6.91
CA GLN A 145 10.02 12.65 7.87
C GLN A 145 11.12 13.31 8.71
N SER A 146 12.24 12.61 8.94
CA SER A 146 13.38 13.17 9.70
C SER A 146 14.12 14.28 8.97
N TRP A 147 14.06 14.30 7.65
CA TRP A 147 14.74 15.30 6.82
C TRP A 147 13.85 16.48 6.46
N HIS A 148 12.54 16.36 6.64
CA HIS A 148 11.58 17.35 6.21
C HIS A 148 10.93 18.07 7.41
N THR A 149 10.57 19.34 7.21
CA THR A 149 9.77 20.07 8.21
C THR A 149 8.38 19.43 8.33
N ARG A 150 7.70 19.67 9.45
CA ARG A 150 6.38 19.08 9.74
C ARG A 150 5.34 19.32 8.63
N ASP A 151 5.47 20.36 7.81
CA ASP A 151 4.51 20.71 6.77
C ASP A 151 4.70 19.94 5.45
N VAL A 152 5.92 19.45 5.16
CA VAL A 152 6.27 18.73 3.92
C VAL A 152 6.04 17.22 4.03
N ALA A 153 5.79 16.70 5.25
CA ALA A 153 5.46 15.30 5.52
C ALA A 153 4.15 14.78 4.88
N THR A 154 3.50 15.56 4.01
CA THR A 154 2.28 15.18 3.27
C THR A 154 2.58 14.65 1.87
N GLU A 155 3.85 14.59 1.47
CA GLU A 155 4.30 14.14 0.16
C GLU A 155 4.41 12.61 0.05
N LEU A 156 4.67 11.91 1.17
CA LEU A 156 4.87 10.46 1.17
C LEU A 156 3.71 9.73 1.84
N TRP A 157 3.00 8.93 1.05
CA TRP A 157 1.88 8.11 1.49
C TRP A 157 2.22 6.63 1.39
N TRP A 158 1.70 5.84 2.33
CA TRP A 158 1.80 4.39 2.34
C TRP A 158 0.41 3.79 2.32
N LEU A 159 0.12 3.04 1.26
CA LEU A 159 -1.02 2.13 1.12
C LEU A 159 -0.56 0.69 1.39
N ASP A 160 -0.90 0.13 2.55
CA ASP A 160 -0.65 -1.28 2.87
C ASP A 160 -1.80 -2.15 2.36
N CYS A 161 -1.47 -3.24 1.68
CA CYS A 161 -2.40 -4.21 1.13
C CYS A 161 -2.03 -5.60 1.65
N GLY A 162 -2.54 -5.97 2.81
CA GLY A 162 -2.36 -7.29 3.41
C GLY A 162 -3.52 -8.23 3.11
N ASN A 163 -3.25 -9.51 2.93
CA ASN A 163 -4.30 -10.53 2.91
C ASN A 163 -3.84 -11.85 3.50
N HIS A 164 -4.84 -12.62 3.89
CA HIS A 164 -4.77 -14.01 4.30
C HIS A 164 -5.49 -14.88 3.25
N SER A 165 -5.92 -16.08 3.63
CA SER A 165 -6.57 -17.02 2.72
C SER A 165 -7.84 -16.45 2.08
N HIS A 166 -8.74 -15.88 2.89
CA HIS A 166 -10.06 -15.42 2.46
C HIS A 166 -10.39 -14.00 2.93
N SER A 167 -9.51 -13.37 3.70
CA SER A 167 -9.72 -12.04 4.26
C SER A 167 -8.52 -11.15 3.99
N GLY A 168 -8.71 -9.84 4.10
CA GLY A 168 -7.61 -8.90 3.95
C GLY A 168 -8.01 -7.48 4.29
N GLN A 169 -7.01 -6.61 4.25
CA GLN A 169 -7.12 -5.22 4.62
C GLN A 169 -6.33 -4.32 3.69
N VAL A 170 -6.94 -3.19 3.33
CA VAL A 170 -6.27 -2.07 2.69
C VAL A 170 -6.28 -0.93 3.68
N SER A 171 -5.12 -0.37 4.02
CA SER A 171 -5.03 0.77 4.93
C SER A 171 -4.06 1.80 4.38
N ILE A 172 -4.33 3.08 4.63
CA ILE A 172 -3.54 4.19 4.09
C ILE A 172 -3.19 5.21 5.15
N GLY A 173 -1.97 5.73 5.10
CA GLY A 173 -1.61 6.95 5.82
C GLY A 173 -0.26 7.53 5.43
N SER A 174 0.13 8.61 6.10
CA SER A 174 1.27 9.45 5.69
C SER A 174 2.17 9.91 6.83
N HIS A 175 1.71 9.88 8.09
CA HIS A 175 2.51 10.37 9.22
C HIS A 175 2.69 9.33 10.34
N LEU A 176 3.88 9.31 10.95
CA LEU A 176 4.26 8.41 12.06
C LEU A 176 4.06 9.03 13.45
N SER A 177 3.46 10.24 13.54
CA SER A 177 3.38 10.94 14.82
C SER A 177 2.33 10.28 15.71
N THR A 178 2.63 10.19 17.00
CA THR A 178 1.63 9.79 18.01
C THR A 178 0.97 11.01 18.68
N GLU A 179 1.29 12.23 18.25
CA GLU A 179 0.64 13.44 18.74
C GLU A 179 -0.62 13.77 17.94
N LEU A 180 -1.77 13.80 18.62
CA LEU A 180 -3.08 14.04 18.01
C LEU A 180 -3.14 15.36 17.23
N ASP A 181 -2.44 16.39 17.71
CA ASP A 181 -2.36 17.70 17.05
C ASP A 181 -1.75 17.63 15.64
N THR A 182 -1.05 16.54 15.32
CA THR A 182 -0.52 16.31 13.96
C THR A 182 -1.62 16.05 12.94
N TYR A 183 -2.77 15.54 13.39
CA TYR A 183 -3.87 15.06 12.54
C TYR A 183 -5.11 15.95 12.64
N GLN A 184 -4.93 17.23 12.98
CA GLN A 184 -6.04 18.17 13.09
C GLN A 184 -6.76 18.33 11.75
N PHE A 185 -8.09 18.43 11.81
CA PHE A 185 -8.93 18.56 10.63
C PHE A 185 -9.05 20.04 10.29
N HIS A 186 -8.91 20.36 9.01
CA HIS A 186 -9.19 21.69 8.49
C HIS A 186 -10.61 21.72 7.92
N HIS A 187 -11.13 22.93 7.71
CA HIS A 187 -12.46 23.13 7.11
C HIS A 187 -12.63 22.46 5.73
N LEU A 188 -11.53 22.27 4.98
CA LEU A 188 -11.53 21.59 3.68
C LEU A 188 -11.38 20.06 3.78
N GLY A 189 -10.91 19.54 4.91
CA GLY A 189 -10.62 18.12 5.10
C GLY A 189 -9.32 17.86 5.86
N CYS A 190 -8.72 16.70 5.63
CA CYS A 190 -7.54 16.22 6.34
C CYS A 190 -6.34 16.16 5.40
N THR A 191 -5.15 16.50 5.89
CA THR A 191 -3.92 16.50 5.08
C THR A 191 -2.98 15.35 5.45
N LYS A 192 -3.17 14.74 6.63
CA LYS A 192 -2.33 13.69 7.20
C LYS A 192 -3.20 12.61 7.82
N LEU A 193 -2.77 11.36 7.70
CA LEU A 193 -3.38 10.22 8.37
C LEU A 193 -2.31 9.40 9.10
N PRO A 194 -2.64 8.75 10.23
CA PRO A 194 -1.75 7.78 10.85
C PRO A 194 -1.41 6.68 9.85
N VAL A 195 -0.13 6.37 9.69
CA VAL A 195 0.31 5.28 8.79
C VAL A 195 -0.27 3.91 9.21
N PRO A 196 -0.31 2.94 8.29
CA PRO A 196 -0.79 1.57 8.57
C PRO A 196 -0.26 0.95 9.86
N CYS A 197 1.03 1.11 10.19
CA CYS A 197 1.60 0.54 11.41
C CYS A 197 1.21 1.27 12.71
N LEU A 198 0.59 2.45 12.65
CA LEU A 198 -0.07 3.05 13.82
C LEU A 198 -1.52 2.59 13.95
N GLN A 199 -2.18 2.32 12.81
CA GLN A 199 -3.54 1.76 12.77
C GLN A 199 -3.55 0.31 13.27
N HIS A 200 -2.53 -0.45 12.91
CA HIS A 200 -2.32 -1.86 13.24
C HIS A 200 -0.86 -2.11 13.62
N PRO A 201 -0.46 -1.85 14.88
CA PRO A 201 0.91 -2.07 15.35
C PRO A 201 1.39 -3.52 15.20
N GLU A 202 0.47 -4.48 15.29
CA GLU A 202 0.73 -5.91 15.10
C GLU A 202 1.27 -6.26 13.70
N LEU A 203 1.10 -5.38 12.71
CA LEU A 203 1.65 -5.58 11.37
C LEU A 203 3.18 -5.54 11.32
N LEU A 204 3.82 -4.96 12.33
CA LEU A 204 5.28 -4.92 12.44
C LEU A 204 5.85 -6.05 13.29
N GLU A 205 4.99 -6.89 13.87
CA GLU A 205 5.39 -8.04 14.68
C GLU A 205 5.45 -9.29 13.79
N PRO A 206 6.61 -9.97 13.71
CA PRO A 206 6.71 -11.22 12.98
C PRO A 206 5.76 -12.26 13.56
N LYS A 207 4.96 -12.90 12.71
CA LYS A 207 4.14 -14.03 13.12
C LYS A 207 5.00 -15.26 13.39
N LEU A 208 4.48 -16.24 14.12
CA LEU A 208 5.22 -17.47 14.43
C LEU A 208 5.69 -18.19 13.17
N GLU A 209 4.89 -18.18 12.11
CA GLU A 209 5.21 -18.78 10.81
C GLU A 209 6.34 -18.03 10.08
N GLU A 210 6.56 -16.74 10.39
CA GLU A 210 7.67 -15.94 9.85
C GLU A 210 8.98 -16.20 10.61
N LEU A 211 8.89 -16.69 11.85
CA LEU A 211 10.03 -16.98 12.72
C LEU A 211 10.54 -18.42 12.55
N SER A 212 9.69 -19.31 12.05
CA SER A 212 10.06 -20.70 11.84
C SER A 212 10.85 -20.87 10.53
N GLU A 213 12.15 -21.18 10.61
CA GLU A 213 12.93 -21.81 9.53
C GLU A 213 12.47 -23.26 9.28
N THR A 214 11.17 -23.54 9.34
CA THR A 214 10.65 -24.88 9.20
C THR A 214 10.76 -25.30 7.73
N ASN A 215 11.49 -26.40 7.52
CA ASN A 215 11.45 -27.24 6.32
C ASN A 215 10.04 -27.82 6.14
N ILE A 216 9.05 -26.97 5.91
CA ILE A 216 7.70 -27.37 5.54
C ILE A 216 7.79 -27.85 4.09
N SER A 217 7.31 -29.05 3.81
CA SER A 217 7.32 -29.59 2.44
C SER A 217 6.49 -28.70 1.51
N CYS A 218 6.81 -28.63 0.21
CA CYS A 218 6.07 -27.79 -0.75
C CYS A 218 4.55 -28.03 -0.71
N ALA A 219 4.10 -29.26 -0.41
CA ALA A 219 2.69 -29.61 -0.29
C ALA A 219 2.01 -29.05 0.98
N GLU A 220 2.73 -29.03 2.11
CA GLU A 220 2.23 -28.44 3.36
C GLU A 220 2.26 -26.91 3.32
N LEU A 221 3.23 -26.31 2.63
CA LEU A 221 3.22 -24.87 2.34
C LEU A 221 2.05 -24.50 1.44
N ASP A 222 1.71 -25.30 0.42
CA ASP A 222 0.54 -25.02 -0.42
C ASP A 222 -0.78 -25.16 0.37
N LEU A 223 -0.88 -26.09 1.33
CA LEU A 223 -2.03 -26.21 2.24
C LEU A 223 -2.13 -25.03 3.22
N LEU A 224 -1.01 -24.61 3.81
CA LEU A 224 -0.95 -23.48 4.76
C LEU A 224 -1.10 -22.12 4.07
N ASN A 225 -0.72 -22.02 2.81
CA ASN A 225 -0.68 -20.79 2.02
C ASN A 225 -1.80 -20.76 0.96
N THR A 226 -2.94 -21.39 1.26
CA THR A 226 -4.15 -21.42 0.43
C THR A 226 -4.85 -20.04 0.43
N GLN A 227 -4.17 -19.04 -0.13
CA GLN A 227 -4.87 -17.85 -0.65
C GLN A 227 -5.92 -18.30 -1.65
N SER A 228 -7.16 -17.89 -1.43
CA SER A 228 -8.23 -18.07 -2.40
C SER A 228 -7.79 -17.49 -3.75
N LEU A 229 -8.12 -18.19 -4.84
CA LEU A 229 -7.75 -17.76 -6.20
C LEU A 229 -8.22 -16.33 -6.51
N THR A 230 -9.25 -15.84 -5.82
CA THR A 230 -9.86 -14.53 -6.06
C THR A 230 -9.49 -13.46 -5.03
N ILE A 231 -8.86 -13.78 -3.89
CA ILE A 231 -8.58 -12.77 -2.84
C ILE A 231 -7.66 -11.67 -3.36
N ASN A 232 -6.61 -12.05 -4.09
CA ASN A 232 -5.65 -11.09 -4.64
C ASN A 232 -6.30 -10.09 -5.61
N GLN A 233 -7.26 -10.54 -6.42
CA GLN A 233 -8.03 -9.66 -7.31
C GLN A 233 -8.91 -8.69 -6.51
N ARG A 234 -9.60 -9.18 -5.46
CA ARG A 234 -10.45 -8.33 -4.62
C ARG A 234 -9.63 -7.27 -3.89
N MET A 235 -8.47 -7.65 -3.34
CA MET A 235 -7.53 -6.73 -2.72
C MET A 235 -6.98 -5.70 -3.70
N ALA A 236 -6.60 -6.14 -4.90
CA ALA A 236 -6.11 -5.24 -5.96
C ALA A 236 -7.19 -4.24 -6.40
N ALA A 237 -8.44 -4.67 -6.49
CA ALA A 237 -9.56 -3.78 -6.81
C ALA A 237 -9.78 -2.72 -5.72
N GLU A 238 -9.75 -3.11 -4.43
CA GLU A 238 -9.89 -2.17 -3.32
C GLU A 238 -8.71 -1.19 -3.27
N ALA A 239 -7.49 -1.67 -3.42
CA ALA A 239 -6.29 -0.83 -3.47
C ALA A 239 -6.35 0.18 -4.64
N ALA A 240 -6.78 -0.25 -5.83
CA ALA A 240 -6.98 0.64 -6.96
C ALA A 240 -8.05 1.71 -6.67
N SER A 241 -9.14 1.34 -5.98
CA SER A 241 -10.17 2.29 -5.55
C SER A 241 -9.60 3.36 -4.63
N TYR A 242 -8.84 2.96 -3.61
CA TYR A 242 -8.14 3.88 -2.69
C TYR A 242 -7.23 4.86 -3.45
N LEU A 243 -6.46 4.38 -4.42
CA LEU A 243 -5.57 5.22 -5.21
C LEU A 243 -6.33 6.22 -6.08
N VAL A 244 -7.41 5.79 -6.75
CA VAL A 244 -8.26 6.69 -7.54
C VAL A 244 -8.94 7.73 -6.67
N GLU A 245 -9.47 7.32 -5.51
CA GLU A 245 -10.09 8.23 -4.57
C GLU A 245 -9.08 9.23 -3.99
N LEU A 246 -7.84 8.80 -3.71
CA LEU A 246 -6.77 9.67 -3.23
C LEU A 246 -6.42 10.75 -4.27
N ILE A 247 -6.12 10.35 -5.50
CA ILE A 247 -5.71 11.28 -6.56
C ILE A 247 -6.84 12.20 -7.05
N THR A 248 -8.10 11.81 -6.82
CA THR A 248 -9.28 12.64 -7.15
C THR A 248 -9.78 13.48 -5.97
N GLY A 249 -9.14 13.40 -4.80
CA GLY A 249 -9.52 14.14 -3.60
C GLY A 249 -10.84 13.66 -2.97
N LYS A 250 -11.24 12.41 -3.22
CA LYS A 250 -12.49 11.82 -2.74
C LYS A 250 -12.29 10.80 -1.62
N LEU A 251 -11.05 10.41 -1.32
CA LEU A 251 -10.76 9.41 -0.30
C LEU A 251 -11.23 9.89 1.07
N ASN A 252 -12.16 9.15 1.67
CA ASN A 252 -12.70 9.41 3.01
C ASN A 252 -12.56 8.20 3.96
N ARG A 253 -11.75 7.21 3.60
CA ARG A 253 -11.54 5.97 4.36
C ARG A 253 -10.08 5.79 4.76
N LEU A 254 -9.84 5.42 6.01
CA LEU A 254 -8.52 5.07 6.59
C LEU A 254 -8.12 3.65 6.23
N ALA A 255 -9.07 2.73 6.41
CA ALA A 255 -8.85 1.31 6.20
C ALA A 255 -10.15 0.64 5.75
N THR A 256 -10.02 -0.43 4.97
CA THR A 256 -11.12 -1.30 4.56
C THR A 256 -10.71 -2.74 4.78
N TYR A 257 -11.60 -3.50 5.41
CA TYR A 257 -11.44 -4.92 5.71
C TYR A 257 -12.49 -5.69 4.94
N LEU A 258 -12.08 -6.81 4.38
CA LEU A 258 -12.98 -7.68 3.64
C LEU A 258 -12.76 -9.14 4.01
N ASP A 259 -13.83 -9.91 3.89
CA ASP A 259 -13.84 -11.36 4.07
C ASP A 259 -14.71 -11.99 2.98
N LEU A 260 -14.10 -12.85 2.16
CA LEU A 260 -14.75 -13.49 1.02
C LEU A 260 -15.76 -14.54 1.46
N ASN A 261 -15.54 -15.21 2.59
CA ASN A 261 -16.40 -16.30 3.06
C ASN A 261 -17.78 -15.77 3.47
N SER A 262 -17.80 -14.66 4.20
CA SER A 262 -19.03 -13.97 4.60
C SER A 262 -19.54 -12.97 3.57
N GLY A 263 -18.71 -12.60 2.58
CA GLY A 263 -18.97 -11.49 1.65
C GLY A 263 -18.92 -10.13 2.34
N PHE A 264 -18.43 -10.07 3.56
CA PHE A 264 -18.40 -8.87 4.37
C PHE A 264 -17.34 -7.89 3.87
N THR A 265 -17.68 -6.60 3.88
CA THR A 265 -16.72 -5.52 3.65
C THR A 265 -17.12 -4.34 4.55
N THR A 266 -16.16 -3.83 5.31
CA THR A 266 -16.38 -2.68 6.19
C THR A 266 -15.17 -1.76 6.14
N SER A 267 -15.40 -0.48 6.43
CA SER A 267 -14.35 0.51 6.39
C SER A 267 -14.35 1.37 7.64
N THR A 268 -13.14 1.76 8.06
CA THR A 268 -12.94 2.82 9.03
C THR A 268 -12.87 4.13 8.28
N PHE A 269 -13.83 5.03 8.51
CA PHE A 269 -13.88 6.34 7.86
C PHE A 269 -12.93 7.34 8.54
N ILE A 270 -12.43 8.30 7.76
CA ILE A 270 -11.57 9.40 8.24
C ILE A 270 -12.40 10.34 9.11
N THR A 271 -12.35 10.13 10.42
CA THR A 271 -13.03 10.94 11.44
C THR A 271 -12.06 11.25 12.57
N GLU A 272 -12.25 12.39 13.26
CA GLU A 272 -11.42 12.75 14.42
C GLU A 272 -11.49 11.68 15.51
N GLU A 273 -12.67 11.10 15.73
CA GLU A 273 -12.88 10.02 16.69
C GLU A 273 -12.07 8.76 16.32
N ALA A 274 -12.10 8.33 15.05
CA ALA A 274 -11.35 7.16 14.60
C ALA A 274 -9.84 7.38 14.75
N ILE A 275 -9.33 8.53 14.33
CA ILE A 275 -7.91 8.86 14.49
C ILE A 275 -7.52 8.94 15.97
N SER A 276 -8.37 9.55 16.81
CA SER A 276 -8.12 9.63 18.25
C SER A 276 -7.99 8.24 18.88
N LYS A 277 -8.90 7.31 18.54
CA LYS A 277 -8.84 5.92 18.99
C LYS A 277 -7.55 5.24 18.55
N ILE A 278 -7.18 5.36 17.28
CA ILE A 278 -5.96 4.77 16.70
C ILE A 278 -4.71 5.27 17.45
N ILE A 279 -4.58 6.59 17.59
CA ILE A 279 -3.40 7.20 18.19
C ILE A 279 -3.29 6.88 19.69
N ASN A 280 -4.42 6.90 20.42
CA ASN A 280 -4.43 6.53 21.83
C ASN A 280 -4.08 5.06 22.03
N HIS A 281 -4.57 4.17 21.16
CA HIS A 281 -4.22 2.75 21.19
C HIS A 281 -2.72 2.53 20.93
N ALA A 282 -2.17 3.15 19.88
CA ALA A 282 -0.74 3.09 19.58
C ALA A 282 0.13 3.63 20.73
N LYS A 283 -0.28 4.74 21.36
CA LYS A 283 0.40 5.31 22.56
C LYS A 283 0.37 4.36 23.76
N ALA A 284 -0.72 3.61 23.93
CA ALA A 284 -0.83 2.65 25.04
C ALA A 284 0.11 1.47 24.84
N LEU A 285 0.23 0.95 23.61
CA LEU A 285 1.13 -0.16 23.29
C LEU A 285 2.61 0.22 23.41
N ALA A 286 2.99 1.44 23.02
CA ALA A 286 4.38 1.91 23.11
C ALA A 286 4.88 2.15 24.56
N LYS A 287 3.99 2.13 25.56
CA LYS A 287 4.35 2.30 26.99
C LYS A 287 4.58 0.97 27.71
N ASN A 288 4.22 -0.15 27.10
CA ASN A 288 4.43 -1.51 27.60
C ASN A 288 5.68 -2.11 26.95
#